data_AF-A0A227NLT1-F1
#
_entry.id   AF-A0A227NLT1-F1
#
_cell.length_a   1.000
_cell.length_b   1.000
_cell.length_c   1.000
_cell.angle_alpha   90.00
_cell.angle_beta   90.00
_cell.angle_gamma   90.00
#
_symmetry.space_group_name_H-M   'P 1'
#
loop_
_entity.id
_entity.type
_entity.pdbx_description
1 polymer ?
#
loop_
_entity_poly.entity_id
_entity_poly.type
_entity_poly.pdbx_seq_one_letter_code
_entity_poly.pdbx_strand_id
1 'polypeptide(L)'
;MNIITLESASEIANIELKNILKSNQLKYSKNEFGNINSFYLKCSQADLEKDNLTISFIPDMERRKPKIPRNIKQYSEQGGGDKLYEKLQASNPEAWKCIVFSEISTAKKIEYAVNLNESNFSSEAIAELLNSFLKKGNRL
;
A
#
# COMPACT_ATOMS: atom_id res chain seq x y z
N MET A 1 -18.41 12.77 4.69
CA MET A 1 -17.02 12.55 4.24
C MET A 1 -17.09 11.86 2.90
N ASN A 2 -16.39 12.38 1.88
CA ASN A 2 -16.27 11.65 0.62
C ASN A 2 -15.44 10.40 0.88
N ILE A 3 -16.02 9.23 0.64
CA ILE A 3 -15.31 7.97 0.75
C ILE A 3 -14.30 7.94 -0.39
N ILE A 4 -13.01 7.83 -0.07
CA ILE A 4 -11.98 7.64 -1.08
C ILE A 4 -12.14 6.20 -1.62
N THR A 5 -12.48 6.08 -2.89
CA THR A 5 -12.56 4.78 -3.56
C THR A 5 -11.16 4.26 -3.91
N LEU A 6 -11.06 2.96 -4.21
CA LEU A 6 -9.82 2.35 -4.67
C LEU A 6 -9.26 3.05 -5.93
N GLU A 7 -10.14 3.40 -6.87
CA GLU A 7 -9.80 4.06 -8.13
C GLU A 7 -9.29 5.47 -7.88
N SER A 8 -10.03 6.27 -7.10
CA SER A 8 -9.61 7.63 -6.75
C SER A 8 -8.30 7.65 -5.95
N ALA A 9 -8.08 6.69 -5.04
CA ALA A 9 -6.81 6.57 -4.32
C ALA A 9 -5.63 6.31 -5.27
N SER A 10 -5.81 5.39 -6.23
CA SER A 10 -4.81 5.08 -7.26
C SER A 10 -4.53 6.29 -8.15
N GLU A 11 -5.56 7.03 -8.57
CA GLU A 11 -5.42 8.24 -9.38
C GLU A 11 -4.67 9.35 -8.65
N ILE A 12 -5.03 9.63 -7.39
CA ILE A 12 -4.36 10.63 -6.55
C ILE A 12 -2.90 10.25 -6.36
N ALA A 13 -2.62 8.97 -6.03
CA ALA A 13 -1.25 8.49 -5.87
C ALA A 13 -0.42 8.64 -7.15
N ASN A 14 -1.03 8.39 -8.32
CA ASN A 14 -0.39 8.59 -9.62
C ASN A 14 -0.06 10.07 -9.91
N ILE A 15 -0.95 10.99 -9.53
CA ILE A 15 -0.72 12.43 -9.68
C ILE A 15 0.42 12.88 -8.77
N GLU A 16 0.37 12.49 -7.49
CA GLU A 16 1.41 12.84 -6.52
C GLU A 16 2.78 12.29 -6.91
N LEU A 17 2.82 11.04 -7.37
CA LEU A 17 4.04 10.45 -7.90
C LEU A 17 4.60 11.26 -9.08
N LYS A 18 3.75 11.64 -10.04
CA LYS A 18 4.19 12.48 -11.18
C LYS A 18 4.76 13.81 -10.71
N ASN A 19 4.17 14.43 -9.69
CA ASN A 19 4.67 15.68 -9.11
C ASN A 19 6.02 15.48 -8.44
N ILE A 20 6.15 14.45 -7.60
CA ILE A 20 7.39 14.12 -6.89
C ILE A 20 8.53 13.80 -7.87
N LEU A 21 8.26 13.05 -8.94
CA LEU A 21 9.26 12.74 -9.98
C LEU A 21 9.65 13.97 -10.82
N LYS A 22 8.74 14.91 -11.05
CA LYS A 22 9.08 16.19 -11.70
C LYS A 22 9.99 17.04 -10.82
N SER A 23 9.71 17.09 -9.51
CA SER A 23 10.50 17.86 -8.54
C SER A 23 11.82 17.17 -8.16
N ASN A 24 11.93 15.86 -8.34
CA ASN A 24 13.15 15.07 -8.13
C ASN A 24 13.58 14.45 -9.47
N GLN A 25 14.35 15.19 -10.28
CA GLN A 25 14.90 14.73 -11.58
C GLN A 25 15.81 13.47 -11.50
N LEU A 26 15.89 12.76 -10.38
CA LEU A 26 16.98 11.86 -10.06
C LEU A 26 16.47 10.52 -9.52
N LYS A 27 16.99 9.44 -10.13
CA LYS A 27 17.07 8.05 -9.66
C LYS A 27 15.93 7.07 -9.94
N TYR A 28 14.70 7.47 -10.28
CA TYR A 28 13.61 6.50 -10.49
C TYR A 28 12.85 6.70 -11.80
N SER A 29 12.60 5.60 -12.54
CA SER A 29 11.68 5.59 -13.68
C SER A 29 10.39 4.84 -13.33
N LYS A 30 9.25 5.46 -13.63
CA LYS A 30 7.94 4.83 -13.48
C LYS A 30 7.75 3.83 -14.62
N ASN A 31 7.51 2.56 -14.29
CA ASN A 31 6.94 1.60 -15.22
C ASN A 31 5.51 1.27 -14.79
N GLU A 32 4.58 1.40 -15.72
CA GLU A 32 3.21 0.92 -15.54
C GLU A 32 3.19 -0.56 -15.92
N PHE A 33 3.10 -1.44 -14.93
CA PHE A 33 2.75 -2.84 -15.19
C PHE A 33 1.23 -2.97 -15.24
N GLY A 34 0.73 -3.96 -15.98
CA GLY A 34 -0.69 -4.12 -16.38
C GLY A 34 -1.76 -4.23 -15.28
N ASN A 35 -1.46 -3.96 -14.01
CA ASN A 35 -2.45 -3.78 -12.96
C ASN A 35 -2.83 -2.31 -12.83
N ILE A 36 -4.10 -1.99 -13.12
CA ILE A 36 -4.67 -0.63 -13.14
C ILE A 36 -4.43 0.15 -11.83
N ASN A 37 -4.33 -0.55 -10.70
CA ASN A 37 -4.15 0.05 -9.37
C ASN A 37 -2.76 -0.21 -8.77
N SER A 38 -1.75 -0.43 -9.60
CA SER A 38 -0.37 -0.62 -9.15
C SER A 38 0.61 0.10 -10.04
N PHE A 39 1.69 0.60 -9.45
CA PHE A 39 2.79 1.18 -10.20
C PHE A 39 4.12 0.71 -9.65
N TYR A 40 5.09 0.61 -10.56
CA TYR A 40 6.45 0.20 -10.25
C TYR A 40 7.41 1.35 -10.47
N LEU A 41 8.31 1.54 -9.52
CA LEU A 41 9.38 2.51 -9.55
C LEU A 41 10.69 1.74 -9.67
N LYS A 42 11.33 1.85 -10.83
CA LYS A 42 12.65 1.26 -11.07
C LYS A 42 13.73 2.22 -10.61
N CYS A 43 14.64 1.80 -9.73
CA CYS A 43 15.81 2.60 -9.41
C CYS A 43 16.83 2.53 -10.56
N SER A 44 17.39 3.67 -10.97
CA SER A 44 18.37 3.79 -12.06
C SER A 44 19.82 3.83 -11.56
N GLN A 45 20.06 3.73 -10.25
CA GLN A 45 21.41 3.69 -9.69
C GLN A 45 21.85 2.24 -9.52
N ALA A 46 22.91 1.85 -10.23
CA ALA A 46 23.44 0.48 -10.26
C ALA A 46 23.83 -0.06 -8.87
N ASP A 47 24.26 0.81 -7.96
CA ASP A 47 24.61 0.43 -6.57
C ASP A 47 23.39 0.26 -5.65
N LEU A 48 22.20 0.71 -6.09
CA LEU A 48 20.92 0.68 -5.37
C LEU A 48 19.83 -0.12 -6.14
N GLU A 49 20.21 -1.00 -7.08
CA GLU A 49 19.26 -1.94 -7.74
C GLU A 49 18.43 -2.79 -6.75
N LYS A 50 18.75 -2.71 -5.46
CA LYS A 50 18.04 -3.30 -4.32
C LYS A 50 16.74 -2.58 -3.93
N ASP A 51 16.42 -1.42 -4.52
CA ASP A 51 15.31 -0.57 -4.07
C ASP A 51 14.21 -0.35 -5.13
N ASN A 52 13.95 -1.33 -5.99
CA ASN A 52 12.75 -1.26 -6.84
C ASN A 52 11.50 -1.32 -5.97
N LEU A 53 10.56 -0.40 -6.18
CA LEU A 53 9.36 -0.29 -5.35
C LEU A 53 8.12 -0.59 -6.18
N THR A 54 7.30 -1.54 -5.72
CA THR A 54 5.94 -1.73 -6.21
C THR A 54 4.98 -1.15 -5.18
N ILE A 55 4.13 -0.24 -5.61
CA ILE A 55 3.05 0.31 -4.77
C ILE A 55 1.75 -0.17 -5.39
N SER A 56 0.96 -0.90 -4.60
CA SER A 56 -0.28 -1.52 -5.03
C SER A 56 -1.42 -1.12 -4.14
N PHE A 57 -2.50 -0.63 -4.74
CA PHE A 57 -3.78 -0.44 -4.09
C PHE A 57 -4.65 -1.65 -4.42
N ILE A 58 -5.08 -2.37 -3.39
CA ILE A 58 -5.82 -3.62 -3.57
C ILE A 58 -7.06 -3.67 -2.67
N PRO A 59 -8.10 -4.44 -3.05
CA PRO A 59 -9.21 -4.75 -2.17
C PRO A 59 -8.73 -5.39 -0.86
N ASP A 60 -9.20 -4.87 0.27
CA ASP A 60 -8.90 -5.48 1.57
C ASP A 60 -9.97 -6.54 1.89
N MET A 61 -9.75 -7.74 1.35
CA MET A 61 -10.74 -8.83 1.44
C MET A 61 -11.06 -9.25 2.87
N GLU A 62 -10.16 -9.04 3.83
CA GLU A 62 -10.42 -9.33 5.24
C GLU A 62 -11.46 -8.39 5.84
N ARG A 63 -11.44 -7.10 5.44
CA ARG A 63 -12.43 -6.10 5.86
C ARG A 63 -13.67 -6.09 4.96
N ARG A 64 -13.57 -6.47 3.69
CA ARG A 64 -14.75 -6.62 2.81
C ARG A 64 -15.60 -7.82 3.19
N LYS A 65 -14.95 -8.92 3.60
CA LYS A 65 -15.59 -10.21 3.91
C LYS A 65 -14.96 -10.81 5.16
N PRO A 66 -15.25 -10.25 6.36
CA PRO A 66 -14.70 -10.77 7.60
C PRO A 66 -15.11 -12.22 7.81
N LYS A 67 -14.14 -13.07 8.17
CA LYS A 67 -14.36 -14.50 8.41
C LYS A 67 -15.07 -14.71 9.75
N ILE A 68 -16.39 -14.88 9.71
CA ILE A 68 -17.16 -15.19 10.92
C ILE A 68 -16.81 -16.60 11.41
N PRO A 69 -16.38 -16.75 12.69
CA PRO A 69 -16.07 -18.06 13.24
C PRO A 69 -17.33 -18.93 13.33
N ARG A 70 -17.22 -20.21 12.95
CA ARG A 70 -18.34 -21.17 12.96
C ARG A 70 -18.35 -22.08 14.19
N ASN A 71 -17.29 -22.05 15.00
CA ASN A 71 -17.16 -22.83 16.22
C ASN A 71 -16.27 -22.12 17.25
N ILE A 72 -16.31 -22.62 18.49
CA ILE A 72 -15.59 -22.05 19.64
C ILE A 72 -14.07 -22.02 19.43
N LYS A 73 -13.52 -23.03 18.74
CA LYS A 73 -12.08 -23.08 18.43
C LYS A 73 -11.68 -21.92 17.53
N GLN A 74 -12.40 -21.70 16.43
CA GLN A 74 -12.17 -20.56 15.51
C GLN A 74 -12.41 -19.22 16.19
N TYR A 75 -13.40 -19.13 17.08
CA TYR A 75 -13.66 -17.91 17.85
C TYR A 75 -12.47 -17.54 18.74
N SER A 76 -11.90 -18.53 19.43
CA SER A 76 -10.70 -18.34 20.26
C SER A 76 -9.47 -17.98 19.42
N GLU A 77 -9.23 -18.68 18.31
CA GLU A 77 -8.12 -18.40 17.36
C GLU A 77 -8.19 -16.99 16.78
N GLN A 78 -9.39 -16.45 16.59
CA GLN A 78 -9.59 -15.09 16.10
C GLN A 78 -9.48 -14.00 17.18
N GLY A 79 -9.22 -14.39 18.43
CA GLY A 79 -8.98 -13.48 19.53
C GLY A 79 -10.19 -13.17 20.40
N GLY A 80 -11.29 -13.91 20.25
CA GLY A 80 -12.49 -13.78 21.08
C GLY A 80 -13.34 -12.54 20.77
N GLY A 81 -14.18 -12.15 21.73
CA GLY A 81 -15.29 -11.20 21.54
C GLY A 81 -14.84 -9.83 21.08
N ASP A 82 -13.91 -9.21 21.79
CA ASP A 82 -13.49 -7.82 21.52
C ASP A 82 -12.80 -7.70 20.17
N LYS A 83 -11.85 -8.61 19.86
CA LYS A 83 -11.14 -8.61 18.57
C LYS A 83 -12.05 -8.94 17.40
N LEU A 84 -13.05 -9.81 17.58
CA LEU A 84 -14.04 -10.08 16.55
C LEU A 84 -14.95 -8.87 16.35
N TYR A 85 -15.36 -8.22 17.43
CA TYR A 85 -16.17 -7.00 17.37
C TYR A 85 -15.45 -5.89 16.62
N GLU A 86 -14.18 -5.62 16.95
CA GLU A 86 -13.35 -4.64 16.22
C GLU A 86 -13.26 -4.95 14.72
N LYS A 87 -13.03 -6.22 14.35
CA LYS A 87 -12.98 -6.64 12.93
C LYS A 87 -14.30 -6.41 12.21
N LEU A 88 -15.42 -6.68 12.88
CA LEU A 88 -16.75 -6.47 12.32
C LEU A 88 -17.08 -4.98 12.20
N GLN A 89 -16.67 -4.15 13.17
CA GLN A 89 -16.80 -2.69 13.09
C GLN A 89 -15.95 -2.10 11.96
N ALA A 90 -14.76 -2.66 11.73
CA ALA A 90 -13.89 -2.28 10.62
C ALA A 90 -14.35 -2.85 9.25
N SER A 91 -15.45 -3.62 9.22
CA SER A 91 -15.97 -4.22 7.99
C SER A 91 -16.54 -3.15 7.07
N ASN A 92 -16.08 -3.13 5.83
CA ASN A 92 -16.52 -2.18 4.81
C ASN A 92 -16.51 -2.87 3.44
N PRO A 93 -17.65 -2.94 2.71
CA PRO A 93 -17.73 -3.57 1.39
C PRO A 93 -16.75 -3.00 0.35
N GLU A 94 -16.40 -1.72 0.50
CA GLU A 94 -15.47 -1.01 -0.37
C GLU A 94 -14.04 -0.92 0.19
N ALA A 95 -13.75 -1.60 1.32
CA ALA A 95 -12.45 -1.55 1.99
C ALA A 95 -11.29 -1.83 1.03
N TRP A 96 -10.27 -0.99 1.07
CA TRP A 96 -9.05 -1.20 0.29
C TRP A 96 -7.83 -0.87 1.14
N LYS A 97 -6.67 -1.35 0.71
CA LYS A 97 -5.39 -1.04 1.34
C LYS A 97 -4.31 -0.78 0.32
N CYS A 98 -3.40 0.11 0.65
CA CYS A 98 -2.13 0.28 -0.04
C CYS A 98 -1.13 -0.76 0.50
N ILE A 99 -0.28 -1.30 -0.36
CA ILE A 99 0.84 -2.15 0.04
C ILE A 99 2.06 -1.71 -0.75
N VAL A 100 3.21 -1.63 -0.07
CA VAL A 100 4.49 -1.28 -0.68
C VAL A 100 5.42 -2.48 -0.57
N PHE A 101 5.93 -2.93 -1.71
CA PHE A 101 6.92 -3.99 -1.80
C PHE A 101 8.23 -3.42 -2.32
N SER A 102 9.34 -3.79 -1.69
CA SER A 102 10.66 -3.67 -2.30
C SER A 102 11.12 -5.02 -2.84
N GLU A 103 11.56 -5.01 -4.09
CA GLU A 103 12.22 -6.16 -4.70
C GLU A 103 13.73 -5.99 -4.59
N ILE A 104 14.33 -6.70 -3.63
CA ILE A 104 15.78 -6.77 -3.49
C ILE A 104 16.32 -7.77 -4.50
N SER A 105 17.49 -7.48 -5.09
CA SER A 105 18.18 -8.25 -6.13
C SER A 105 18.34 -9.77 -5.89
N THR A 106 18.05 -10.28 -4.69
CA THR A 106 18.04 -11.70 -4.34
C THR A 106 16.66 -12.37 -4.43
N ALA A 107 15.70 -11.81 -5.19
CA ALA A 107 14.30 -12.26 -5.29
C ALA A 107 13.53 -12.31 -3.94
N LYS A 108 14.04 -11.62 -2.92
CA LYS A 108 13.35 -11.46 -1.64
C LYS A 108 12.49 -10.22 -1.70
N LYS A 109 11.17 -10.42 -1.62
CA LYS A 109 10.19 -9.34 -1.46
C LYS A 109 10.14 -8.94 0.00
N ILE A 110 10.54 -7.72 0.32
CA ILE A 110 10.26 -7.14 1.64
C ILE A 110 8.93 -6.39 1.52
N GLU A 111 7.92 -6.88 2.22
CA GLU A 111 6.66 -6.18 2.39
C GLU A 111 6.85 -5.11 3.46
N TYR A 112 6.82 -3.85 3.04
CA TYR A 112 6.60 -2.74 3.94
C TYR A 112 5.08 -2.60 4.06
N ALA A 113 4.48 -3.31 5.00
CA ALA A 113 3.05 -3.21 5.24
C ALA A 113 2.73 -1.77 5.70
N VAL A 114 2.14 -0.98 4.81
CA VAL A 114 1.75 0.41 5.07
C VAL A 114 0.23 0.45 5.02
N ASN A 115 -0.41 0.69 6.16
CA ASN A 115 -1.87 0.64 6.28
C ASN A 115 -2.55 1.93 5.82
N LEU A 116 -2.24 2.46 4.63
CA LEU A 116 -3.12 3.46 4.01
C LEU A 116 -4.38 2.76 3.49
N ASN A 117 -5.53 3.30 3.84
CA ASN A 117 -6.85 2.76 3.51
C ASN A 117 -7.86 3.90 3.35
N GLU A 118 -9.13 3.56 3.10
CA GLU A 118 -10.18 4.54 2.85
C GLU A 118 -10.45 5.51 4.01
N SER A 119 -10.03 5.19 5.25
CA SER A 119 -10.30 6.02 6.43
C SER A 119 -9.16 6.96 6.79
N ASN A 120 -7.94 6.72 6.31
CA ASN A 120 -6.76 7.54 6.62
C ASN A 120 -6.00 8.07 5.39
N PHE A 121 -6.53 7.85 4.19
CA PHE A 121 -5.90 8.32 2.95
C PHE A 121 -6.12 9.81 2.70
N SER A 122 -5.05 10.47 2.26
CA SER A 122 -5.02 11.85 1.78
C SER A 122 -3.87 12.04 0.80
N SER A 123 -3.88 13.14 0.03
CA SER A 123 -2.77 13.50 -0.86
C SER A 123 -1.47 13.67 -0.08
N GLU A 124 -1.57 14.27 1.11
CA GLU A 124 -0.45 14.49 2.01
C GLU A 124 0.12 13.16 2.52
N ALA A 125 -0.75 12.23 2.96
CA ALA A 125 -0.29 10.93 3.47
C ALA A 125 0.43 10.10 2.40
N ILE A 126 -0.05 10.11 1.14
CA ILE A 126 0.65 9.40 0.06
C ILE A 126 1.94 10.13 -0.35
N ALA A 127 1.95 11.47 -0.36
CA ALA A 127 3.17 12.23 -0.64
C ALA A 127 4.25 11.99 0.44
N GLU A 128 3.87 11.96 1.71
CA GLU A 128 4.76 11.61 2.83
C GLU A 128 5.31 10.19 2.66
N LEU A 129 4.43 9.23 2.32
CA LEU A 129 4.83 7.85 2.07
C LEU A 129 5.89 7.78 0.97
N LEU A 130 5.58 8.33 -0.20
CA LEU A 130 6.47 8.33 -1.36
C LEU A 130 7.80 9.01 -1.04
N ASN A 131 7.76 10.17 -0.37
CA ASN A 131 8.97 10.86 0.06
C ASN A 131 9.79 10.03 1.06
N SER A 132 9.15 9.31 1.98
CA SER A 132 9.86 8.48 2.97
C SER A 132 10.66 7.37 2.30
N PHE A 133 10.09 6.68 1.31
CA PHE A 133 10.78 5.62 0.57
C PHE A 133 11.83 6.17 -0.39
N LEU A 134 11.50 7.23 -1.13
CA LEU A 134 12.41 7.83 -2.11
C LEU A 134 13.60 8.55 -1.45
N LYS A 135 13.43 9.08 -0.22
CA LYS A 135 14.54 9.68 0.56
C LYS A 135 15.34 8.64 1.36
N LYS A 136 14.72 7.54 1.82
CA LYS A 136 15.42 6.48 2.58
C LYS A 136 16.44 5.70 1.75
N GLY A 137 16.31 5.66 0.42
CA GLY A 137 17.37 5.17 -0.48
C GLY A 137 18.70 5.94 -0.41
N ASN A 138 18.83 6.97 0.44
CA ASN A 138 20.08 7.67 0.74
C ASN A 138 20.68 7.30 2.12
N ARG A 139 20.12 6.34 2.86
CA ARG A 139 20.64 5.93 4.18
C ARG A 139 20.59 4.40 4.35
N LEU A 140 21.46 3.70 3.63
CA LEU A 140 22.10 2.45 4.08
C LEU A 140 23.56 2.49 3.65
#